data_AF-C0PJF9-F1
#
_entry.id   AF-C0PJF9-F1
#
_cell.length_a   1.000
_cell.length_b   1.000
_cell.length_c   1.000
_cell.angle_alpha   90.00
_cell.angle_beta   90.00
_cell.angle_gamma   90.00
#
_symmetry.space_group_name_H-M   'P 1'
#
loop_
_entity.id
_entity.type
_entity.pdbx_description
1 polymer ?
#
loop_
_entity_poly.entity_id
_entity_poly.type
_entity_poly.pdbx_seq_one_letter_code
_entity_poly.pdbx_strand_id
1 'polypeptide(L)' 'MEEMVAAPFQDGQQPKSPTEVVSNVLLGSSVFLHNVGLQSASKKSSTTTVSAMAQQLQDELEIEKQEKDGLQEEVETLKA' A
#
# COMPACT_ATOMS: atom_id res chain seq x y z
N MET A 1 -5.00 16.08 19.50
CA MET A 1 -4.35 14.75 19.56
C MET A 1 -4.31 14.25 21.00
N GLU A 2 -3.64 14.95 21.92
CA GLU A 2 -3.59 14.60 23.36
C GLU A 2 -4.98 14.40 23.99
N GLU A 3 -5.93 15.29 23.70
CA GLU A 3 -7.31 15.18 24.20
C GLU A 3 -8.06 13.93 23.70
N MET A 4 -7.72 13.44 22.49
CA MET A 4 -8.33 12.22 21.93
C MET A 4 -7.78 10.93 22.55
N VAL A 5 -6.59 11.02 23.14
CA VAL A 5 -5.91 9.92 23.85
C VAL A 5 -6.34 9.89 25.32
N ALA A 6 -6.59 11.07 25.90
CA ALA A 6 -6.95 11.25 27.31
C ALA A 6 -8.46 11.25 27.60
N ALA A 7 -9.32 11.27 26.56
CA ALA A 7 -10.76 11.26 26.73
C ALA A 7 -11.21 9.99 27.49
N PRO A 8 -12.03 10.10 28.55
CA PRO A 8 -12.55 8.94 29.25
C PRO A 8 -13.33 8.04 28.29
N PHE A 9 -12.92 6.78 28.18
CA PHE A 9 -13.67 5.79 27.41
C PHE A 9 -15.02 5.58 28.09
N GLN A 10 -16.12 5.75 27.36
CA GLN A 10 -17.42 5.32 27.87
C GLN A 10 -17.40 3.79 28.03
N ASP A 11 -17.97 3.28 29.13
CA ASP A 11 -17.97 1.85 29.46
C ASP A 11 -18.38 1.01 28.24
N GLY A 12 -17.47 0.14 27.80
CA GLY A 12 -17.66 -0.76 26.65
C GLY A 12 -16.98 -0.33 25.34
N GLN A 13 -16.37 0.86 25.26
CA GLN A 13 -15.64 1.29 24.05
C GLN A 13 -14.15 0.92 24.14
N GLN A 14 -13.65 0.19 23.14
CA GLN A 14 -12.22 -0.13 23.06
C GLN A 14 -11.39 1.15 22.88
N PRO A 15 -10.24 1.29 23.57
CA PRO A 15 -9.34 2.41 23.35
C PRO A 15 -8.88 2.48 21.90
N LYS A 16 -8.92 3.69 21.33
CA LYS A 16 -8.44 3.94 19.95
C LYS A 16 -6.95 3.66 19.88
N SER A 17 -6.53 2.94 18.87
CA SER A 17 -5.12 2.72 18.59
C SER A 17 -4.42 4.04 18.19
N PRO A 18 -3.10 4.17 18.40
CA PRO A 18 -2.34 5.33 17.95
C PRO A 18 -2.56 5.67 16.46
N THR A 19 -2.67 4.64 15.62
CA THR A 19 -2.95 4.77 14.18
C THR A 19 -4.31 5.41 13.89
N GLU A 20 -5.34 5.03 14.63
CA GLU A 20 -6.68 5.63 14.52
C GLU A 20 -6.70 7.07 15.02
N VAL A 21 -5.92 7.40 16.06
CA VAL A 21 -5.79 8.78 16.53
C VAL A 21 -5.13 9.64 15.45
N VAL A 22 -4.01 9.18 14.87
CA VAL A 22 -3.30 9.89 13.79
C VAL A 22 -4.19 10.06 12.56
N SER A 23 -4.97 9.03 12.20
CA SER A 23 -5.92 9.06 11.07
C SER A 23 -7.11 10.00 11.26
N ASN A 24 -7.49 10.31 12.50
CA ASN A 24 -8.55 11.27 12.78
C ASN A 24 -8.03 12.71 12.82
N VAL A 25 -6.74 12.91 13.16
CA VAL A 25 -6.10 14.23 13.18
C VAL A 25 -5.74 14.68 11.76
N LEU A 26 -5.10 13.79 11.01
CA LEU A 26 -4.83 13.99 9.59
C LEU A 26 -6.06 13.46 8.87
N LEU A 27 -6.95 14.34 8.39
CA LEU A 27 -8.20 13.96 7.71
C LEU A 27 -8.01 12.70 6.86
N GLY A 28 -8.95 11.75 6.88
CA GLY A 28 -8.78 10.41 6.28
C GLY A 28 -8.40 10.36 4.78
N SER A 29 -8.42 11.49 4.07
CA SER A 29 -7.92 11.68 2.70
C SER A 29 -6.49 12.27 2.62
N SER A 30 -5.74 12.31 3.72
CA SER A 30 -4.39 12.88 3.77
C SER A 30 -3.39 12.09 2.91
N VAL A 31 -2.67 12.80 2.04
CA VAL A 31 -1.58 12.24 1.20
C VAL A 31 -0.48 11.65 2.08
N PHE A 32 -0.19 12.26 3.24
CA PHE A 32 0.78 11.72 4.17
C PHE A 32 0.39 10.32 4.62
N LEU A 33 -0.86 10.13 5.08
CA LEU A 33 -1.36 8.83 5.52
C LEU A 33 -1.35 7.78 4.41
N HIS A 34 -1.62 8.20 3.17
CA HIS A 34 -1.51 7.34 1.99
C HIS A 34 -0.07 6.86 1.78
N ASN A 35 0.89 7.79 1.78
CA ASN A 35 2.30 7.48 1.54
C ASN A 35 2.92 6.59 2.63
N VAL A 36 2.50 6.76 3.89
CA VAL A 36 3.01 5.95 5.01
C VAL A 36 2.18 4.69 5.28
N GLY A 37 1.17 4.39 4.45
CA GLY A 37 0.33 3.20 4.59
C GLY A 37 -0.61 3.22 5.80
N LEU A 38 -0.83 4.37 6.42
CA LEU A 38 -1.71 4.57 7.59
C LEU A 38 -3.07 5.15 7.22
N GLN A 39 -3.40 5.28 5.93
CA GLN A 39 -4.71 5.75 5.51
C GLN A 39 -5.76 4.77 6.02
N SER A 40 -6.50 5.18 7.07
CA SER A 40 -7.66 4.43 7.57
C SER A 40 -8.51 4.11 6.37
N ALA A 41 -8.63 2.81 6.07
CA ALA A 41 -9.35 2.32 4.91
C ALA A 41 -10.79 2.86 4.99
N SER A 42 -11.02 4.02 4.37
CA SER A 42 -12.35 4.44 3.98
C SER A 42 -12.80 3.38 3.00
N LYS A 43 -13.44 2.34 3.54
CA LYS A 43 -14.11 1.22 2.89
C LYS A 43 -14.11 1.38 1.36
N LYS A 44 -13.07 0.88 0.67
CA LYS A 44 -13.02 0.57 -0.78
C LYS A 44 -11.62 0.37 -1.42
N SER A 45 -10.52 0.16 -0.69
CA SER A 45 -9.46 -0.65 -1.32
C SER A 45 -9.97 -2.09 -1.28
N SER A 46 -10.75 -2.49 -2.29
CA SER A 46 -11.21 -3.87 -2.35
C SER A 46 -9.98 -4.74 -2.55
N THR A 47 -9.93 -5.87 -1.86
CA THR A 47 -8.89 -6.89 -2.06
C THR A 47 -8.70 -7.20 -3.55
N THR A 48 -9.76 -7.04 -4.35
CA THR A 48 -9.76 -7.15 -5.82
C THR A 48 -8.85 -6.12 -6.50
N THR A 49 -8.83 -4.85 -6.07
CA THR A 49 -7.97 -3.82 -6.68
C THR A 49 -6.50 -4.08 -6.38
N VAL A 50 -6.17 -4.48 -5.14
CA VAL A 50 -4.80 -4.85 -4.76
C VAL A 50 -4.36 -6.13 -5.49
N SER A 51 -5.24 -7.12 -5.59
CA SER A 51 -5.00 -8.35 -6.34
C SER A 51 -4.77 -8.08 -7.83
N ALA A 52 -5.55 -7.18 -8.44
CA ALA A 52 -5.39 -6.81 -9.84
C ALA A 52 -4.06 -6.08 -10.10
N MET A 53 -3.68 -5.15 -9.21
CA MET A 53 -2.37 -4.48 -9.30
C MET A 53 -1.21 -5.46 -9.14
N ALA A 54 -1.30 -6.38 -8.17
CA ALA A 54 -0.28 -7.41 -7.97
C ALA A 54 -0.15 -8.33 -9.19
N GLN A 55 -1.27 -8.73 -9.81
CA GLN A 55 -1.25 -9.54 -11.02
C GLN A 55 -0.64 -8.77 -12.20
N GLN A 56 -1.02 -7.50 -12.39
CA GLN A 56 -0.44 -6.66 -13.44
C GLN A 56 1.09 -6.51 -13.29
N LEU A 57 1.57 -6.28 -12.07
CA LEU A 57 3.02 -6.19 -11.80
C LEU A 57 3.73 -7.51 -12.06
N GLN A 58 3.08 -8.64 -11.78
CA GLN A 58 3.64 -9.95 -12.04
C GLN A 58 3.73 -10.24 -13.54
N ASP A 59 2.73 -9.83 -14.32
CA ASP A 59 2.72 -9.95 -15.77
C ASP A 59 3.83 -9.08 -16.40
N GLU A 60 3.98 -7.84 -15.95
CA GLU A 60 5.02 -6.91 -16.40
C GLU A 60 6.44 -7.45 -16.12
N LEU A 61 6.64 -8.02 -14.94
CA LEU A 61 7.93 -8.62 -14.57
C LEU A 61 8.28 -9.84 -15.43
N GLU A 62 7.31 -10.69 -15.77
CA GLU A 62 7.55 -11.86 -16.61
C GLU A 62 7.90 -11.45 -18.05
N ILE A 63 7.25 -10.40 -18.58
CA ILE A 63 7.59 -9.82 -19.89
C ILE A 63 9.02 -9.28 -19.86
N GLU A 64 9.36 -8.45 -18.86
CA GLU A 64 10.70 -7.86 -18.75
C GLU A 64 11.79 -8.94 -18.64
N LYS A 65 11.52 -10.03 -17.92
CA LYS A 65 12.45 -11.16 -17.79
C LYS A 65 12.65 -11.87 -19.13
N GLN A 66 11.57 -12.13 -19.88
CA GLN A 66 11.67 -12.74 -21.20
C GLN A 66 12.43 -11.85 -22.19
N GLU A 67 12.16 -10.54 -22.18
CA GLU A 67 12.89 -9.57 -23.00
C GLU A 67 14.38 -9.53 -22.62
N LYS A 68 14.70 -9.52 -21.33
CA LYS A 68 16.08 -9.56 -20.83
C LYS A 68 16.80 -10.83 -21.28
N ASP A 69 16.15 -11.98 -21.21
CA ASP A 69 16.73 -13.26 -21.65
C ASP A 69 17.00 -13.24 -23.17
N GLY A 70 16.05 -12.77 -23.98
CA GLY A 70 16.24 -12.64 -25.43
C GLY A 70 17.35 -11.66 -25.82
N LEU A 71 17.43 -10.50 -25.15
CA LEU A 71 18.52 -9.54 -25.36
C LEU A 71 19.88 -10.12 -24.96
N GLN A 72 19.93 -10.93 -23.91
CA GLN A 72 21.17 -11.58 -23.49
C GLN A 72 21.67 -12.58 -24.54
N GLU A 73 20.78 -13.38 -25.13
CA GLU A 73 21.12 -14.32 -26.22
C GLU A 73 21.63 -13.58 -27.47
N GLU A 74 21.02 -12.46 -27.84
CA GLU A 74 21.47 -11.64 -28.97
C GLU A 74 22.88 -11.08 -28.72
N VAL A 75 23.13 -10.56 -27.51
CA VAL A 75 24.45 -10.05 -27.11
C VAL A 75 25.50 -11.15 -27.11
N GLU A 76 25.18 -12.36 -26.66
CA GLU A 76 26.09 -13.51 -26.71
C GLU A 76 26.41 -13.93 -28.15
N THR A 77 25.39 -13.93 -29.03
CA THR A 77 25.55 -14.24 -30.46
C THR A 77 26.44 -13.21 -31.17
N LEU A 78 26.27 -11.92 -30.87
CA LEU A 78 27.07 -10.83 -31.46
C LEU A 78 28.51 -10.77 -30.93
N LYS A 79 28.78 -11.35 -29.75
CA LYS A 79 30.12 -11.41 -29.16
C LYS A 79 30.94 -12.63 -29.60
N ALA A 80 30.31 -13.62 -30.22
CA ALA A 80 30.96 -14.83 -30.77
C ALA A 80 31.60 -14.56 -32.14
#